data_AF-A0A5E4BPU3-F1
#
_entry.id   AF-A0A5E4BPU3-F1
#
_cell.length_a   1.000
_cell.length_b   1.000
_cell.length_c   1.000
_cell.angle_alpha   90.00
_cell.angle_beta   90.00
_cell.angle_gamma   90.00
#
_symmetry.space_group_name_H-M   'P 1'
#
loop_
_entity.id
_entity.type
_entity.pdbx_description
1 polymer ?
#
loop_
_entity_poly.entity_id
_entity_poly.type
_entity_poly.pdbx_seq_one_letter_code
_entity_poly.pdbx_strand_id
1 'polypeptide(L)'
;MHFHGFGLCLGLLFTSLNAEFMDDSVEVEDFSEHSEEIDVNEGEHSSEIKYKTPQPKGEVYFTETFDSGKLAGWVLSKAKKDDVDAEISIYDGRWEIEELKENGVPGDRGLVLKSRAKHHAISAVLAKPFIFADKPLIVQYEVNFQDGIDCGGAYIKLLADTDDLILENFYDKTSYTIMFGPDKCGEDYKLHFIFRHKHPKTGVLEEKHAKPPDVDLKKFFTDRKTHLYTLVMNPDDTFEVLVDQIVVNKGSLLEDVAPPINPPREIDDPMDVKPEEWDERVKIPDPSAVKPEEWDESEPAQIEDVNVVKPDGWLDNEPKFIPDPQAVKPGDWNEDMDGEWEAPHIANPACRIGCGEWKPPMIDNPKYKGIWRPPMIDNPDYQGIWSPRKIPNPDYFEDVHPFLLTSFRAIGLELWSMTSDIYFDNFIICSEKEIADRWAADGWGLKIMVENANEPTVFKQLITAAEERPWLWIIYLATVGLPAALIASFCWPRKVKKKYVDAEYKKTDICKPQTKGALEQEVKEEKEKIALEKPADVEEEKKQSDSEVLEKEDEGEPEEKSEEEIEIIEGQEEGNKSNKSGSEDEMKEADEGTGSGGGPTKSIRKRRVRKD
;
A
#
# COMPACT_ATOMS: atom_id res chain seq x y z
N MET A 1 -25.25 -26.46 54.49
CA MET A 1 -25.61 -25.81 53.22
C MET A 1 -25.33 -24.33 53.35
N HIS A 2 -24.41 -23.78 52.56
CA HIS A 2 -24.35 -22.39 52.11
C HIS A 2 -23.21 -22.36 51.07
N PHE A 3 -23.49 -21.96 49.84
CA PHE A 3 -22.50 -21.96 48.77
C PHE A 3 -21.76 -20.63 48.71
N HIS A 4 -20.44 -20.71 48.51
CA HIS A 4 -19.61 -19.59 48.06
C HIS A 4 -19.70 -19.44 46.54
N GLY A 5 -19.34 -18.26 46.03
CA GLY A 5 -19.06 -18.04 44.61
C GLY A 5 -20.12 -17.28 43.83
N PHE A 6 -20.11 -15.95 43.92
CA PHE A 6 -20.22 -15.03 42.78
C PHE A 6 -19.87 -13.61 43.26
N GLY A 7 -18.58 -13.26 43.21
CA GLY A 7 -18.09 -12.02 43.82
C GLY A 7 -16.58 -11.78 43.67
N LEU A 8 -15.99 -12.15 42.53
CA LEU A 8 -14.54 -12.01 42.31
C LEU A 8 -14.12 -11.77 40.84
N CYS A 9 -15.06 -11.46 39.93
CA CYS A 9 -14.78 -11.34 38.48
C CYS A 9 -15.07 -9.93 37.89
N LEU A 10 -15.33 -8.91 38.71
CA LEU A 10 -15.54 -7.51 38.25
C LEU A 10 -14.52 -6.51 38.83
N GLY A 11 -13.50 -6.99 39.56
CA GLY A 11 -12.49 -6.18 40.24
C GLY A 11 -11.08 -6.21 39.61
N LEU A 12 -10.92 -6.79 38.42
CA LEU A 12 -9.62 -7.07 37.78
C LEU A 12 -9.54 -6.59 36.31
N LEU A 13 -10.31 -5.57 35.95
CA LEU A 13 -10.26 -4.91 34.62
C LEU A 13 -10.01 -3.39 34.69
N PHE A 14 -9.61 -2.88 35.86
CA PHE A 14 -9.27 -1.46 36.08
C PHE A 14 -7.95 -1.26 36.84
N THR A 15 -7.10 -2.30 36.93
CA THR A 15 -5.85 -2.29 37.71
C THR A 15 -4.68 -2.88 36.91
N SER A 16 -4.54 -2.47 35.65
CA SER A 16 -3.47 -2.95 34.75
C SER A 16 -3.19 -1.98 33.59
N LEU A 17 -3.01 -0.68 33.90
CA LEU A 17 -2.43 0.36 33.01
C LEU A 17 -2.32 1.70 33.78
N ASN A 18 -1.49 1.74 34.84
CA ASN A 18 -1.08 2.98 35.54
C ASN A 18 0.01 2.69 36.60
N ALA A 19 1.18 2.19 36.17
CA ALA A 19 2.34 1.97 37.06
C ALA A 19 3.66 1.75 36.29
N GLU A 20 4.08 2.68 35.42
CA GLU A 20 5.51 2.79 35.04
C GLU A 20 5.84 4.13 34.35
N PHE A 21 6.13 5.15 35.15
CA PHE A 21 7.32 5.97 34.94
C PHE A 21 7.80 6.50 36.29
N MET A 22 9.11 6.58 36.48
CA MET A 22 9.69 6.96 37.78
C MET A 22 9.80 8.48 37.95
N ASP A 23 9.65 8.89 39.19
CA ASP A 23 10.05 10.18 39.73
C ASP A 23 11.56 10.38 39.54
N ASP A 24 11.98 11.51 38.99
CA ASP A 24 13.32 12.07 39.21
C ASP A 24 13.19 13.56 39.51
N SER A 25 13.88 13.98 40.56
CA SER A 25 13.54 15.19 41.31
C SER A 25 14.67 16.20 41.25
N VAL A 26 14.39 17.38 40.68
CA VAL A 26 15.31 18.52 40.67
C VAL A 26 14.62 19.71 41.32
N GLU A 27 15.27 20.24 42.35
CA GLU A 27 14.78 21.34 43.18
C GLU A 27 14.76 22.67 42.41
N VAL A 28 13.69 23.45 42.55
CA VAL A 28 13.67 24.88 42.22
C VAL A 28 12.94 25.61 43.35
N GLU A 29 13.58 26.63 43.93
CA GLU A 29 13.07 27.35 45.11
C GLU A 29 11.90 28.30 44.79
N ASP A 30 11.06 28.55 45.81
CA ASP A 30 9.94 29.49 45.80
C ASP A 30 10.41 30.95 45.70
N PHE A 31 9.80 31.74 44.81
CA PHE A 31 9.99 33.19 44.75
C PHE A 31 8.72 33.96 44.34
N SER A 32 7.76 34.00 45.26
CA SER A 32 6.92 35.17 45.61
C SER A 32 6.23 35.99 44.52
N GLU A 33 4.89 35.99 44.59
CA GLU A 33 4.00 37.17 44.44
C GLU A 33 4.43 38.34 43.52
N HIS A 34 3.76 38.46 42.37
CA HIS A 34 3.14 39.74 42.01
C HIS A 34 1.76 39.52 41.40
N SER A 35 0.75 40.13 42.02
CA SER A 35 -0.64 40.10 41.60
C SER A 35 -1.03 41.41 40.91
N GLU A 36 -1.42 41.36 39.65
CA GLU A 36 -2.27 42.39 39.05
C GLU A 36 -3.53 41.72 38.47
N GLU A 37 -4.69 42.26 38.81
CA GLU A 37 -5.99 41.76 38.37
C GLU A 37 -6.26 42.24 36.93
N ILE A 38 -6.67 41.33 36.04
CA ILE A 38 -7.21 41.66 34.72
C ILE A 38 -8.53 40.91 34.53
N ASP A 39 -9.55 41.62 34.04
CA ASP A 39 -10.94 41.18 33.95
C ASP A 39 -11.12 39.84 33.19
N VAL A 40 -11.95 38.96 33.77
CA VAL A 40 -12.52 37.82 33.07
C VAL A 40 -13.64 38.32 32.15
N ASN A 41 -13.32 38.56 30.90
CA ASN A 41 -14.31 38.80 29.84
C ASN A 41 -14.50 37.51 29.03
N GLU A 42 -15.72 36.96 29.02
CA GLU A 42 -16.05 35.75 28.27
C GLU A 42 -15.97 36.02 26.76
N GLY A 43 -14.92 35.50 26.11
CA GLY A 43 -14.69 35.61 24.67
C GLY A 43 -14.14 34.30 24.10
N GLU A 44 -14.52 33.98 22.87
CA GLU A 44 -14.24 32.69 22.21
C GLU A 44 -12.74 32.51 21.93
N HIS A 45 -12.02 31.88 22.85
CA HIS A 45 -10.61 31.55 22.69
C HIS A 45 -10.37 30.30 21.82
N SER A 46 -10.85 30.34 20.58
CA SER A 46 -10.16 29.64 19.49
C SER A 46 -8.87 30.42 19.21
N SER A 47 -7.78 30.07 19.89
CA SER A 47 -6.47 30.70 19.69
C SER A 47 -5.87 30.29 18.35
N GLU A 48 -6.32 30.95 17.29
CA GLU A 48 -5.83 30.85 15.92
C GLU A 48 -4.29 30.90 15.91
N ILE A 49 -3.67 29.76 15.58
CA ILE A 49 -2.21 29.60 15.64
C ILE A 49 -1.59 30.41 14.51
N LYS A 50 -1.14 31.62 14.83
CA LYS A 50 -0.51 32.52 13.86
C LYS A 50 0.90 32.02 13.54
N TYR A 51 0.98 31.32 12.42
CA TYR A 51 2.22 30.90 11.78
C TYR A 51 3.21 32.06 11.65
N LYS A 52 4.49 31.71 11.71
CA LYS A 52 5.63 32.61 11.54
C LYS A 52 6.69 31.82 10.80
N THR A 53 7.19 32.36 9.70
CA THR A 53 8.38 31.88 8.98
C THR A 53 9.45 31.41 9.98
N PRO A 54 9.85 30.12 9.97
CA PRO A 54 10.92 29.65 10.83
C PRO A 54 12.23 30.37 10.49
N GLN A 55 13.08 30.59 11.49
CA GLN A 55 14.36 31.30 11.30
C GLN A 55 15.53 30.44 11.80
N PRO A 56 16.57 30.21 10.98
CA PRO A 56 17.68 29.34 11.35
C PRO A 56 18.51 29.96 12.47
N LYS A 57 18.67 29.21 13.58
CA LYS A 57 19.39 29.63 14.78
C LYS A 57 20.77 28.96 14.86
N GLY A 58 21.62 29.21 13.85
CA GLY A 58 22.98 28.67 13.74
C GLY A 58 23.58 28.87 12.34
N GLU A 59 24.64 28.12 11.98
CA GLU A 59 25.19 28.13 10.62
C GLU A 59 24.40 27.18 9.70
N VAL A 60 23.87 27.74 8.60
CA VAL A 60 23.14 27.02 7.56
C VAL A 60 23.73 27.32 6.17
N TYR A 61 23.64 26.34 5.28
CA TYR A 61 24.11 26.41 3.89
C TYR A 61 22.96 26.69 2.91
N PHE A 62 21.75 26.21 3.24
CA PHE A 62 20.50 26.48 2.53
C PHE A 62 19.33 26.52 3.51
N THR A 63 18.34 27.37 3.25
CA THR A 63 17.01 27.40 3.89
C THR A 63 16.00 27.96 2.89
N GLU A 64 14.87 27.29 2.70
CA GLU A 64 13.73 27.77 1.91
C GLU A 64 12.40 27.35 2.57
N THR A 65 11.41 28.25 2.50
CA THR A 65 10.07 28.12 3.11
C THR A 65 8.94 28.62 2.20
N PHE A 66 9.27 29.18 1.03
CA PHE A 66 8.36 29.76 0.02
C PHE A 66 7.28 30.78 0.49
N ASP A 67 7.18 31.10 1.78
CA ASP A 67 6.25 32.07 2.42
C ASP A 67 6.13 33.40 1.67
N SER A 68 7.22 33.83 1.02
CA SER A 68 7.28 35.05 0.21
C SER A 68 6.36 35.04 -1.02
N GLY A 69 5.79 33.89 -1.37
CA GLY A 69 4.91 33.68 -2.53
C GLY A 69 5.63 33.83 -3.87
N LYS A 70 6.95 33.66 -3.91
CA LYS A 70 7.79 33.89 -5.10
C LYS A 70 8.94 32.88 -5.17
N LEU A 71 9.21 32.39 -6.38
CA LEU A 71 10.38 31.57 -6.72
C LEU A 71 11.66 32.43 -6.77
N ALA A 72 12.02 33.05 -5.64
CA ALA A 72 13.18 33.93 -5.54
C ALA A 72 14.46 33.11 -5.31
N GLY A 73 15.40 33.14 -6.26
CA GLY A 73 16.65 32.36 -6.19
C GLY A 73 16.57 30.97 -6.83
N TRP A 74 15.35 30.50 -7.15
CA TRP A 74 15.14 29.28 -7.92
C TRP A 74 15.17 29.55 -9.43
N VAL A 75 15.82 28.65 -10.17
CA VAL A 75 16.03 28.68 -11.61
C VAL A 75 15.34 27.47 -12.23
N LEU A 76 14.39 27.73 -13.12
CA LEU A 76 13.76 26.71 -13.96
C LEU A 76 14.73 26.29 -15.07
N SER A 77 14.85 24.99 -15.31
CA SER A 77 15.64 24.48 -16.43
C SER A 77 14.98 24.81 -17.77
N LYS A 78 15.82 24.92 -18.80
CA LYS A 78 15.44 25.03 -20.22
C LYS A 78 16.06 23.88 -21.03
N ALA A 79 16.66 22.91 -20.34
CA ALA A 79 17.34 21.77 -20.94
C ALA A 79 16.37 20.88 -21.75
N LYS A 80 16.97 20.04 -22.60
CA LYS A 80 16.30 18.89 -23.20
C LYS A 80 17.13 17.64 -22.96
N LYS A 81 16.46 16.51 -22.80
CA LYS A 81 17.05 15.19 -22.69
C LYS A 81 17.22 14.58 -24.08
N ASP A 82 18.47 14.40 -24.52
CA ASP A 82 18.78 14.02 -25.91
C ASP A 82 18.29 12.62 -26.32
N ASP A 83 18.06 11.71 -25.36
CA ASP A 83 17.77 10.29 -25.62
C ASP A 83 16.26 9.93 -25.61
N VAL A 84 15.34 10.90 -25.72
CA VAL A 84 13.88 10.68 -25.59
C VAL A 84 13.09 11.47 -26.65
N ASP A 85 11.92 10.96 -27.03
CA ASP A 85 10.98 11.61 -27.97
C ASP A 85 10.81 13.12 -27.73
N ALA A 86 10.69 13.87 -28.83
CA ALA A 86 10.77 15.34 -28.84
C ALA A 86 9.67 16.08 -28.04
N GLU A 87 8.59 15.39 -27.65
CA GLU A 87 7.51 15.92 -26.79
C GLU A 87 7.69 15.60 -25.29
N ILE A 88 8.51 14.60 -24.94
CA ILE A 88 8.75 14.14 -23.55
C ILE A 88 10.12 14.59 -23.05
N SER A 89 11.09 14.77 -23.94
CA SER A 89 12.46 15.23 -23.65
C SER A 89 12.59 16.65 -23.09
N ILE A 90 11.53 17.45 -23.06
CA ILE A 90 11.58 18.85 -22.59
C ILE A 90 11.18 18.92 -21.11
N TYR A 91 12.00 19.59 -20.30
CA TYR A 91 11.67 19.94 -18.92
C TYR A 91 10.64 21.09 -18.86
N ASP A 92 9.43 20.86 -19.36
CA ASP A 92 8.34 21.86 -19.45
C ASP A 92 7.30 21.78 -18.32
N GLY A 93 7.55 20.94 -17.32
CA GLY A 93 6.71 20.77 -16.15
C GLY A 93 6.56 22.06 -15.32
N ARG A 94 5.31 22.37 -14.92
CA ARG A 94 4.97 23.59 -14.20
C ARG A 94 5.08 23.44 -12.68
N TRP A 95 5.65 24.48 -12.08
CA TRP A 95 5.76 24.69 -10.65
C TRP A 95 4.96 25.93 -10.25
N GLU A 96 4.16 25.83 -9.20
CA GLU A 96 3.38 26.94 -8.62
C GLU A 96 3.64 26.98 -7.11
N ILE A 97 3.44 28.13 -6.45
CA ILE A 97 3.55 28.25 -4.99
C ILE A 97 2.14 28.39 -4.42
N GLU A 98 1.74 27.42 -3.61
CA GLU A 98 0.38 27.29 -3.07
C GLU A 98 0.40 26.91 -1.58
N GLU A 99 -0.76 27.03 -0.95
CA GLU A 99 -1.04 26.56 0.41
C GLU A 99 -1.61 25.12 0.31
N LEU A 100 -1.40 24.27 1.32
CA LEU A 100 -1.86 22.86 1.27
C LEU A 100 -3.40 22.76 1.07
N LYS A 101 -3.84 21.87 0.17
CA LYS A 101 -5.26 21.62 -0.15
C LYS A 101 -6.08 21.23 1.09
N GLU A 102 -5.48 20.44 1.98
CA GLU A 102 -6.06 19.97 3.24
C GLU A 102 -5.08 20.26 4.39
N ASN A 103 -5.59 20.59 5.58
CA ASN A 103 -4.80 20.87 6.79
C ASN A 103 -3.78 22.02 6.72
N GLY A 104 -3.81 22.84 5.66
CA GLY A 104 -2.91 23.98 5.48
C GLY A 104 -2.99 25.02 6.60
N VAL A 105 -1.82 25.51 7.02
CA VAL A 105 -1.69 26.56 8.04
C VAL A 105 -1.72 27.93 7.35
N PRO A 106 -2.55 28.90 7.78
CA PRO A 106 -2.66 30.18 7.07
C PRO A 106 -1.35 30.96 6.98
N GLY A 107 -0.81 31.07 5.75
CA GLY A 107 0.46 31.74 5.44
C GLY A 107 1.65 30.81 5.19
N ASP A 108 1.52 29.51 5.51
CA ASP A 108 2.49 28.45 5.18
C ASP A 108 2.32 28.03 3.72
N ARG A 109 3.40 28.02 2.94
CA ARG A 109 3.34 27.88 1.47
C ARG A 109 4.46 26.98 0.97
N GLY A 110 4.13 26.07 0.04
CA GLY A 110 5.09 25.15 -0.54
C GLY A 110 5.23 25.30 -2.05
N LEU A 111 6.29 24.71 -2.58
CA LEU A 111 6.53 24.51 -4.00
C LEU A 111 5.73 23.30 -4.49
N VAL A 112 4.79 23.50 -5.40
CA VAL A 112 3.88 22.44 -5.87
C VAL A 112 4.15 22.07 -7.33
N LEU A 113 4.31 20.78 -7.59
CA LEU A 113 4.47 20.17 -8.92
C LEU A 113 3.09 19.98 -9.55
N LYS A 114 2.71 20.79 -10.54
CA LYS A 114 1.32 20.86 -11.04
C LYS A 114 1.02 20.00 -12.26
N SER A 115 2.04 19.54 -13.00
CA SER A 115 1.82 18.90 -14.31
C SER A 115 1.93 17.38 -14.25
N ARG A 116 1.00 16.67 -14.90
CA ARG A 116 0.99 15.20 -14.98
C ARG A 116 1.79 14.69 -16.19
N ALA A 117 2.45 13.55 -16.03
CA ALA A 117 3.23 12.83 -17.05
C ALA A 117 4.32 13.69 -17.72
N LYS A 118 5.01 14.55 -16.95
CA LYS A 118 5.99 15.51 -17.44
C LYS A 118 7.26 15.55 -16.60
N HIS A 119 8.38 15.86 -17.25
CA HIS A 119 9.64 16.13 -16.58
C HIS A 119 9.67 17.56 -16.02
N HIS A 120 10.05 17.69 -14.75
CA HIS A 120 10.14 18.94 -14.01
C HIS A 120 11.59 19.12 -13.54
N ALA A 121 12.22 20.25 -13.87
CA ALA A 121 13.56 20.57 -13.38
C ALA A 121 13.63 22.02 -12.88
N ILE A 122 13.92 22.18 -11.59
CA ILE A 122 14.13 23.47 -10.92
C ILE A 122 15.28 23.34 -9.91
N SER A 123 16.08 24.39 -9.73
CA SER A 123 17.26 24.36 -8.85
C SER A 123 17.57 25.71 -8.21
N ALA A 124 18.24 25.71 -7.06
CA ALA A 124 18.64 26.92 -6.33
C ALA A 124 20.09 26.83 -5.84
N VAL A 125 20.80 27.95 -5.83
CA VAL A 125 22.20 28.03 -5.35
C VAL A 125 22.24 28.12 -3.83
N LEU A 126 23.16 27.39 -3.19
CA LEU A 126 23.42 27.49 -1.75
C LEU A 126 24.04 28.86 -1.38
N ALA A 127 23.80 29.31 -0.15
CA ALA A 127 24.43 30.52 0.38
C ALA A 127 25.95 30.38 0.57
N LYS A 128 26.43 29.14 0.77
CA LYS A 128 27.84 28.71 0.80
C LYS A 128 27.93 27.30 0.19
N PRO A 129 28.95 26.96 -0.62
CA PRO A 129 29.17 25.57 -1.02
C PRO A 129 29.44 24.71 0.23
N PHE A 130 28.94 23.49 0.23
CA PHE A 130 29.23 22.51 1.27
C PHE A 130 30.45 21.67 0.88
N ILE A 131 31.37 21.47 1.81
CA ILE A 131 32.63 20.74 1.61
C ILE A 131 32.69 19.64 2.66
N PHE A 132 32.86 18.39 2.20
CA PHE A 132 33.01 17.23 3.08
C PHE A 132 34.41 17.25 3.70
N ALA A 133 34.47 17.34 5.03
CA ALA A 133 35.70 17.39 5.80
C ALA A 133 35.46 16.86 7.24
N ASP A 134 35.25 17.75 8.20
CA ASP A 134 35.13 17.48 9.64
C ASP A 134 33.73 17.72 10.21
N LYS A 135 32.82 18.30 9.43
CA LYS A 135 31.43 18.58 9.81
C LYS A 135 30.46 17.54 9.23
N PRO A 136 29.42 17.12 9.98
CA PRO A 136 28.29 16.37 9.43
C PRO A 136 27.59 17.13 8.30
N LEU A 137 26.95 16.37 7.41
CA LEU A 137 25.96 16.88 6.47
C LEU A 137 24.56 16.48 6.97
N ILE A 138 23.69 17.48 7.13
CA ILE A 138 22.29 17.26 7.48
C ILE A 138 21.41 17.98 6.45
N VAL A 139 20.53 17.22 5.82
CA VAL A 139 19.62 17.69 4.76
C VAL A 139 18.21 17.24 5.11
N GLN A 140 17.29 18.19 5.18
CA GLN A 140 15.92 17.93 5.61
C GLN A 140 14.93 18.74 4.77
N TYR A 141 13.78 18.14 4.44
CA TYR A 141 12.67 18.80 3.73
C TYR A 141 11.36 18.04 3.90
N GLU A 142 10.24 18.71 3.63
CA GLU A 142 8.90 18.13 3.67
C GLU A 142 8.44 17.69 2.27
N VAL A 143 7.67 16.60 2.21
CA VAL A 143 6.89 16.19 1.02
C VAL A 143 5.46 15.83 1.44
N ASN A 144 4.47 16.32 0.71
CA ASN A 144 3.08 15.86 0.79
C ASN A 144 2.58 15.43 -0.61
N PHE A 145 2.03 14.22 -0.69
CA PHE A 145 1.40 13.69 -1.90
C PHE A 145 -0.12 13.95 -1.90
N GLN A 146 -0.54 15.19 -2.16
CA GLN A 146 -1.91 15.65 -1.86
C GLN A 146 -3.01 14.85 -2.58
N ASP A 147 -2.82 14.48 -3.85
CA ASP A 147 -3.76 13.61 -4.59
C ASP A 147 -3.55 12.11 -4.30
N GLY A 148 -2.47 11.75 -3.62
CA GLY A 148 -1.80 10.45 -3.67
C GLY A 148 -0.79 10.36 -4.82
N ILE A 149 0.03 9.30 -4.82
CA ILE A 149 1.04 9.07 -5.87
C ILE A 149 1.00 7.64 -6.42
N ASP A 150 0.80 7.52 -7.73
CA ASP A 150 0.77 6.25 -8.45
C ASP A 150 2.18 5.82 -8.87
N CYS A 151 2.84 6.68 -9.66
CA CYS A 151 4.23 6.54 -10.08
C CYS A 151 4.86 7.92 -10.31
N GLY A 152 5.98 8.19 -9.64
CA GLY A 152 6.73 9.44 -9.70
C GLY A 152 7.72 9.58 -8.54
N GLY A 153 8.73 10.41 -8.75
CA GLY A 153 9.73 10.76 -7.73
C GLY A 153 9.41 12.05 -6.98
N ALA A 154 9.91 12.15 -5.75
CA ALA A 154 9.92 13.37 -4.93
C ALA A 154 11.26 13.54 -4.17
N TYR A 155 12.35 13.12 -4.80
CA TYR A 155 13.72 13.25 -4.31
C TYR A 155 14.41 14.56 -4.74
N ILE A 156 15.40 14.98 -3.95
CA ILE A 156 16.33 16.08 -4.26
C ILE A 156 17.67 15.55 -4.76
N LYS A 157 18.35 16.36 -5.58
CA LYS A 157 19.73 16.16 -6.04
C LYS A 157 20.60 17.33 -5.56
N LEU A 158 21.69 17.05 -4.87
CA LEU A 158 22.68 18.03 -4.44
C LEU A 158 23.73 18.16 -5.55
N LEU A 159 23.72 19.26 -6.28
CA LEU A 159 24.49 19.44 -7.52
C LEU A 159 25.95 19.80 -7.22
N ALA A 160 26.87 19.05 -7.81
CA ALA A 160 28.29 19.12 -7.51
C ALA A 160 28.90 20.49 -7.88
N ASP A 161 29.88 20.94 -7.11
CA ASP A 161 30.58 22.22 -7.31
C ASP A 161 31.62 22.09 -8.44
N THR A 162 31.13 22.02 -9.68
CA THR A 162 31.92 21.98 -10.92
C THR A 162 31.79 23.29 -11.69
N ASP A 163 32.88 23.75 -12.33
CA ASP A 163 32.88 24.99 -13.12
C ASP A 163 31.83 24.99 -14.26
N ASP A 164 31.46 23.80 -14.76
CA ASP A 164 30.44 23.60 -15.80
C ASP A 164 28.97 23.66 -15.29
N LEU A 165 28.72 23.94 -14.01
CA LEU A 165 27.37 23.91 -13.42
C LEU A 165 26.50 25.09 -13.88
N ILE A 166 25.71 24.88 -14.94
CA ILE A 166 24.76 25.86 -15.49
C ILE A 166 23.33 25.45 -15.07
N LEU A 167 22.74 26.15 -14.08
CA LEU A 167 21.39 25.84 -13.57
C LEU A 167 20.26 25.98 -14.61
N GLU A 168 20.42 26.83 -15.62
CA GLU A 168 19.46 26.90 -16.73
C GLU A 168 19.49 25.65 -17.64
N ASN A 169 20.52 24.82 -17.54
CA ASN A 169 20.68 23.57 -18.27
C ASN A 169 20.79 22.39 -17.29
N PHE A 170 19.83 22.29 -16.36
CA PHE A 170 19.73 21.21 -15.39
C PHE A 170 18.87 20.06 -15.94
N TYR A 171 19.43 18.86 -16.00
CA TYR A 171 18.86 17.65 -16.60
C TYR A 171 19.41 16.38 -15.96
N ASP A 172 18.87 15.22 -16.31
CA ASP A 172 19.18 13.92 -15.71
C ASP A 172 20.69 13.57 -15.61
N LYS A 173 21.50 13.87 -16.64
CA LYS A 173 22.96 13.59 -16.63
C LYS A 173 23.81 14.65 -15.90
N THR A 174 23.20 15.66 -15.26
CA THR A 174 23.94 16.71 -14.53
C THR A 174 24.71 16.11 -13.36
N SER A 175 25.96 16.55 -13.15
CA SER A 175 26.79 16.06 -12.03
C SER A 175 26.20 16.46 -10.67
N TYR A 176 25.82 15.47 -9.88
CA TYR A 176 25.33 15.61 -8.51
C TYR A 176 26.21 14.79 -7.55
N THR A 177 26.36 15.22 -6.29
CA THR A 177 27.08 14.44 -5.27
C THR A 177 26.17 13.45 -4.58
N ILE A 178 24.96 13.86 -4.19
CA ILE A 178 23.97 13.04 -3.46
C ILE A 178 22.59 13.21 -4.10
N MET A 179 21.84 12.12 -4.21
CA MET A 179 20.40 12.10 -4.46
C MET A 179 19.71 11.48 -3.24
N PHE A 180 18.71 12.16 -2.70
CA PHE A 180 18.03 11.75 -1.48
C PHE A 180 16.51 12.00 -1.57
N GLY A 181 15.70 11.01 -1.18
CA GLY A 181 14.27 11.21 -0.95
C GLY A 181 13.34 10.12 -1.47
N PRO A 182 12.02 10.28 -1.25
CA PRO A 182 11.01 9.31 -1.64
C PRO A 182 10.84 9.20 -3.16
N ASP A 183 10.62 7.97 -3.62
CA ASP A 183 10.28 7.61 -5.00
C ASP A 183 9.32 6.42 -5.00
N LYS A 184 8.34 6.41 -5.90
CA LYS A 184 7.38 5.31 -6.00
C LYS A 184 7.05 5.00 -7.45
N CYS A 185 6.92 3.73 -7.79
CA CYS A 185 6.23 3.35 -9.02
C CYS A 185 5.41 2.07 -8.87
N GLY A 186 4.08 2.21 -8.97
CA GLY A 186 3.16 1.09 -8.78
C GLY A 186 3.18 0.59 -7.33
N GLU A 187 3.74 -0.60 -7.12
CA GLU A 187 3.92 -1.22 -5.80
C GLU A 187 5.37 -1.15 -5.28
N ASP A 188 6.28 -0.53 -6.03
CA ASP A 188 7.66 -0.29 -5.62
C ASP A 188 7.74 1.03 -4.83
N TYR A 189 8.03 0.96 -3.53
CA TYR A 189 8.14 2.11 -2.61
C TYR A 189 9.59 2.23 -2.16
N LYS A 190 10.26 3.33 -2.52
CA LYS A 190 11.69 3.53 -2.28
C LYS A 190 11.98 4.85 -1.58
N LEU A 191 12.98 4.82 -0.72
CA LEU A 191 13.61 6.01 -0.15
C LEU A 191 15.05 6.00 -0.65
N HIS A 192 15.31 6.73 -1.72
CA HIS A 192 16.64 6.80 -2.32
C HIS A 192 17.58 7.49 -1.35
N PHE A 193 18.74 6.88 -1.12
CA PHE A 193 19.94 7.57 -0.70
C PHE A 193 21.07 7.04 -1.60
N ILE A 194 21.53 7.88 -2.51
CA ILE A 194 22.51 7.55 -3.54
C ILE A 194 23.59 8.63 -3.49
N PHE A 195 24.86 8.25 -3.50
CA PHE A 195 25.96 9.20 -3.61
C PHE A 195 26.96 8.80 -4.69
N ARG A 196 27.64 9.79 -5.26
CA ARG A 196 28.62 9.58 -6.33
C ARG A 196 30.03 9.53 -5.75
N HIS A 197 30.54 8.32 -5.57
CA HIS A 197 31.91 8.09 -5.11
C HIS A 197 32.89 8.19 -6.28
N LYS A 198 34.02 8.89 -6.07
CA LYS A 198 35.06 9.05 -7.08
C LYS A 198 36.13 7.97 -6.91
N HIS A 199 36.12 6.97 -7.79
CA HIS A 199 37.07 5.85 -7.76
C HIS A 199 38.53 6.36 -7.75
N PRO A 200 39.33 6.07 -6.69
CA PRO A 200 40.64 6.72 -6.48
C PRO A 200 41.71 6.49 -7.55
N LYS A 201 41.65 5.36 -8.29
CA LYS A 201 42.60 5.04 -9.37
C LYS A 201 42.20 5.66 -10.71
N THR A 202 40.95 5.47 -11.12
CA THR A 202 40.47 5.80 -12.47
C THR A 202 39.92 7.23 -12.55
N GLY A 203 39.52 7.82 -11.42
CA GLY A 203 38.90 9.13 -11.33
C GLY A 203 37.43 9.16 -11.76
N VAL A 204 36.84 8.02 -12.13
CA VAL A 204 35.43 7.88 -12.56
C VAL A 204 34.48 8.06 -11.36
N LEU A 205 33.35 8.71 -11.59
CA LEU A 205 32.28 8.91 -10.60
C LEU A 205 31.23 7.79 -10.71
N GLU A 206 31.34 6.79 -9.84
CA GLU A 206 30.39 5.69 -9.71
C GLU A 206 29.24 6.07 -8.76
N GLU A 207 28.03 5.64 -9.09
CA GLU A 207 26.87 5.82 -8.22
C GLU A 207 26.79 4.65 -7.23
N LYS A 208 26.64 4.96 -5.93
CA LYS A 208 26.57 4.01 -4.82
C LYS A 208 25.21 4.20 -4.14
N HIS A 209 24.37 3.18 -4.17
CA HIS A 209 23.03 3.20 -3.58
C HIS A 209 23.07 2.59 -2.19
N ALA A 210 22.51 3.23 -1.17
CA ALA A 210 22.31 2.60 0.13
C ALA A 210 21.33 1.41 0.02
N LYS A 211 21.53 0.40 0.87
CA LYS A 211 20.56 -0.71 1.05
C LYS A 211 19.19 -0.15 1.44
N PRO A 212 18.08 -0.70 0.93
CA PRO A 212 16.74 -0.27 1.32
C PRO A 212 16.48 -0.54 2.82
N PRO A 213 15.64 0.27 3.49
CA PRO A 213 15.28 0.05 4.89
C PRO A 213 14.40 -1.20 5.07
N ASP A 214 14.51 -1.84 6.24
CA ASP A 214 13.69 -2.99 6.67
C ASP A 214 12.32 -2.54 7.26
N VAL A 215 11.80 -1.41 6.78
CA VAL A 215 10.59 -0.74 7.30
C VAL A 215 9.57 -0.58 6.17
N ASP A 216 8.31 -0.92 6.44
CA ASP A 216 7.21 -0.70 5.49
C ASP A 216 6.99 0.80 5.22
N LEU A 217 7.55 1.27 4.11
CA LEU A 217 7.43 2.66 3.67
C LEU A 217 6.02 3.03 3.14
N LYS A 218 5.14 2.06 2.87
CA LYS A 218 3.89 2.26 2.13
C LYS A 218 2.98 3.36 2.69
N LYS A 219 2.98 3.53 4.01
CA LYS A 219 2.16 4.51 4.74
C LYS A 219 2.44 5.94 4.26
N PHE A 220 3.72 6.33 4.27
CA PHE A 220 4.23 7.68 3.92
C PHE A 220 3.98 8.13 2.45
N PHE A 221 3.38 7.25 1.63
CA PHE A 221 2.99 7.52 0.23
C PHE A 221 1.47 7.41 -0.01
N THR A 222 0.68 6.99 0.98
CA THR A 222 -0.73 6.59 0.79
C THR A 222 -1.74 7.26 1.73
N ASP A 223 -1.29 7.85 2.83
CA ASP A 223 -2.14 8.59 3.78
C ASP A 223 -2.41 10.06 3.38
N ARG A 224 -1.64 10.60 2.43
CA ARG A 224 -1.68 12.00 1.93
C ARG A 224 -1.26 13.05 2.97
N LYS A 225 -0.48 12.64 3.97
CA LYS A 225 0.02 13.53 5.03
C LYS A 225 1.33 14.23 4.60
N THR A 226 1.77 15.20 5.39
CA THR A 226 3.03 15.92 5.15
C THR A 226 4.14 15.24 5.94
N HIS A 227 5.03 14.54 5.25
CA HIS A 227 6.14 13.81 5.87
C HIS A 227 7.45 14.57 5.79
N LEU A 228 8.24 14.49 6.86
CA LEU A 228 9.54 15.13 6.98
C LEU A 228 10.64 14.12 6.68
N TYR A 229 11.41 14.33 5.61
CA TYR A 229 12.51 13.46 5.19
C TYR A 229 13.84 14.10 5.59
N THR A 230 14.61 13.42 6.45
CA THR A 230 15.90 13.89 6.97
C THR A 230 17.01 12.87 6.68
N LEU A 231 18.08 13.32 6.03
CA LEU A 231 19.34 12.60 5.88
C LEU A 231 20.38 13.21 6.82
N VAL A 232 21.03 12.36 7.61
CA VAL A 232 22.23 12.68 8.41
C VAL A 232 23.38 11.82 7.89
N MET A 233 24.49 12.46 7.51
CA MET A 233 25.75 11.79 7.19
C MET A 233 26.85 12.33 8.09
N ASN A 234 27.56 11.44 8.77
CA ASN A 234 28.56 11.78 9.77
C ASN A 234 29.99 11.59 9.22
N PRO A 235 30.98 12.35 9.73
CA PRO A 235 32.40 12.19 9.35
C PRO A 235 33.07 10.88 9.80
N ASP A 236 32.34 9.99 10.47
CA ASP A 236 32.78 8.64 10.87
C ASP A 236 32.33 7.55 9.89
N ASP A 237 31.95 7.96 8.67
CA ASP A 237 31.46 7.12 7.59
C ASP A 237 30.14 6.37 7.91
N THR A 238 29.36 6.88 8.87
CA THR A 238 27.98 6.45 9.15
C THR A 238 26.94 7.37 8.52
N PHE A 239 25.74 6.81 8.28
CA PHE A 239 24.57 7.57 7.87
C PHE A 239 23.31 7.11 8.63
N GLU A 240 22.39 8.04 8.85
CA GLU A 240 21.04 7.80 9.35
C GLU A 240 20.04 8.50 8.43
N VAL A 241 18.94 7.81 8.13
CA VAL A 241 17.79 8.37 7.42
C VAL A 241 16.58 8.33 8.35
N LEU A 242 15.98 9.48 8.56
CA LEU A 242 14.79 9.65 9.37
C LEU A 242 13.61 10.07 8.50
N VAL A 243 12.43 9.54 8.83
CA VAL A 243 11.13 10.02 8.34
C VAL A 243 10.31 10.38 9.56
N ASP A 244 9.73 11.59 9.58
CA ASP A 244 8.92 12.10 10.71
C ASP A 244 9.67 12.07 12.06
N GLN A 245 10.97 12.35 12.02
CA GLN A 245 11.94 12.25 13.14
C GLN A 245 12.16 10.82 13.70
N ILE A 246 11.65 9.78 13.02
CA ILE A 246 11.88 8.36 13.34
C ILE A 246 12.97 7.81 12.42
N VAL A 247 14.03 7.21 12.96
CA VAL A 247 15.09 6.56 12.16
C VAL A 247 14.50 5.34 11.43
N VAL A 248 14.42 5.41 10.09
CA VAL A 248 13.94 4.32 9.23
C VAL A 248 15.08 3.53 8.58
N ASN A 249 16.25 4.14 8.38
CA ASN A 249 17.44 3.48 7.87
C ASN A 249 18.68 3.97 8.63
N LYS A 250 19.68 3.10 8.79
CA LYS A 250 21.00 3.45 9.34
C LYS A 250 22.04 2.44 8.89
N GLY A 251 23.27 2.88 8.67
CA GLY A 251 24.34 1.99 8.23
C GLY A 251 25.68 2.70 8.08
N SER A 252 26.67 2.00 7.54
CA SER A 252 27.94 2.59 7.11
C SER A 252 27.99 2.76 5.59
N LEU A 253 28.58 3.87 5.14
CA LEU A 253 28.88 4.12 3.73
C LEU A 253 29.79 3.04 3.12
N LEU A 254 30.59 2.34 3.94
CA LEU A 254 31.49 1.26 3.49
C LEU A 254 30.77 -0.06 3.24
N GLU A 255 29.86 -0.47 4.12
CA GLU A 255 29.27 -1.82 4.16
C GLU A 255 27.80 -1.87 3.69
N ASP A 256 27.05 -0.77 3.80
CA ASP A 256 25.61 -0.71 3.56
C ASP A 256 25.22 -0.09 2.20
N VAL A 257 26.10 -0.25 1.21
CA VAL A 257 25.89 0.28 -0.15
C VAL A 257 26.12 -0.77 -1.24
N ALA A 258 25.39 -0.61 -2.35
CA ALA A 258 25.43 -1.44 -3.54
C ALA A 258 25.59 -0.55 -4.79
N PRO A 259 26.54 -0.83 -5.71
CA PRO A 259 27.69 -1.71 -5.50
C PRO A 259 28.57 -1.23 -4.32
N PRO A 260 29.38 -2.11 -3.70
CA PRO A 260 30.26 -1.70 -2.61
C PRO A 260 31.25 -0.61 -3.05
N ILE A 261 31.74 0.19 -2.10
CA ILE A 261 32.80 1.18 -2.38
C ILE A 261 34.10 0.46 -2.72
N ASN A 262 34.56 -0.38 -1.80
CA ASN A 262 35.77 -1.17 -2.00
C ASN A 262 35.43 -2.41 -2.85
N PRO A 263 35.95 -2.53 -4.08
CA PRO A 263 35.73 -3.71 -4.91
C PRO A 263 36.38 -4.95 -4.28
N PRO A 264 35.97 -6.18 -4.64
CA PRO A 264 36.54 -7.38 -4.05
C PRO A 264 38.03 -7.52 -4.41
N ARG A 265 38.84 -8.00 -3.46
CA ARG A 265 40.29 -8.23 -3.61
C ARG A 265 40.62 -9.27 -4.69
N GLU A 266 39.71 -10.20 -4.91
CA GLU A 266 39.78 -11.25 -5.92
C GLU A 266 38.53 -11.20 -6.80
N ILE A 267 38.70 -11.44 -8.09
CA ILE A 267 37.62 -11.61 -9.07
C ILE A 267 37.77 -12.98 -9.74
N ASP A 268 36.67 -13.51 -10.25
CA ASP A 268 36.69 -14.74 -11.04
C ASP A 268 37.35 -14.46 -12.41
N ASP A 269 38.24 -15.35 -12.86
CA ASP A 269 39.04 -15.18 -14.07
C ASP A 269 38.16 -15.26 -15.34
N PRO A 270 38.02 -14.18 -16.12
CA PRO A 270 37.18 -14.17 -17.32
C PRO A 270 37.78 -14.98 -18.48
N MET A 271 38.99 -15.52 -18.34
CA MET A 271 39.64 -16.42 -19.29
C MET A 271 39.62 -17.90 -18.86
N ASP A 272 39.21 -18.21 -17.62
CA ASP A 272 39.01 -19.60 -17.18
C ASP A 272 37.62 -20.08 -17.62
N VAL A 273 37.53 -21.29 -18.16
CA VAL A 273 36.32 -21.82 -18.81
C VAL A 273 36.10 -23.25 -18.35
N LYS A 274 34.84 -23.58 -18.03
CA LYS A 274 34.45 -24.92 -17.59
C LYS A 274 34.98 -26.00 -18.55
N PRO A 275 35.80 -26.96 -18.09
CA PRO A 275 36.23 -28.09 -18.91
C PRO A 275 35.04 -28.97 -19.34
N GLU A 276 35.08 -29.52 -20.55
CA GLU A 276 34.04 -30.43 -21.05
C GLU A 276 33.95 -31.73 -20.22
N GLU A 277 35.06 -32.16 -19.61
CA GLU A 277 35.19 -33.31 -18.71
C GLU A 277 34.68 -33.03 -17.27
N TRP A 278 34.15 -31.84 -16.98
CA TRP A 278 33.68 -31.47 -15.64
C TRP A 278 32.18 -31.77 -15.47
N ASP A 279 31.86 -32.87 -14.78
CA ASP A 279 30.48 -33.26 -14.50
C ASP A 279 29.95 -32.63 -13.20
N GLU A 280 28.84 -31.90 -13.34
CA GLU A 280 28.12 -31.22 -12.26
C GLU A 280 26.84 -31.98 -11.86
N ARG A 281 26.51 -33.07 -12.56
CA ARG A 281 25.32 -33.87 -12.27
C ARG A 281 25.59 -34.69 -11.01
N VAL A 282 25.01 -34.27 -9.89
CA VAL A 282 25.10 -34.97 -8.59
C VAL A 282 24.64 -36.43 -8.71
N LYS A 283 23.64 -36.69 -9.55
CA LYS A 283 23.12 -38.03 -9.84
C LYS A 283 23.04 -38.28 -11.34
N ILE A 284 23.21 -39.54 -11.73
CA ILE A 284 23.07 -40.03 -13.10
C ILE A 284 22.14 -41.25 -13.13
N PRO A 285 21.49 -41.53 -14.27
CA PRO A 285 20.85 -42.82 -14.54
C PRO A 285 21.81 -43.99 -14.29
N ASP A 286 21.37 -45.02 -13.56
CA ASP A 286 22.16 -46.24 -13.35
C ASP A 286 22.45 -46.95 -14.69
N PRO A 287 23.71 -47.01 -15.15
CA PRO A 287 24.06 -47.63 -16.43
C PRO A 287 24.01 -49.17 -16.38
N SER A 288 23.84 -49.76 -15.20
CA SER A 288 23.67 -51.20 -15.00
C SER A 288 22.20 -51.63 -14.90
N ALA A 289 21.28 -50.67 -14.70
CA ALA A 289 19.86 -50.95 -14.68
C ALA A 289 19.35 -51.25 -16.10
N VAL A 290 18.63 -52.37 -16.24
CA VAL A 290 17.99 -52.78 -17.50
C VAL A 290 16.49 -52.84 -17.27
N LYS A 291 15.73 -52.34 -18.26
CA LYS A 291 14.26 -52.41 -18.28
C LYS A 291 13.77 -53.85 -18.06
N PRO A 292 12.95 -54.14 -17.05
CA PRO A 292 12.40 -55.48 -16.83
C PRO A 292 11.49 -55.94 -17.97
N GLU A 293 11.54 -57.23 -18.30
CA GLU A 293 10.65 -57.83 -19.33
C GLU A 293 9.16 -57.73 -18.97
N GLU A 294 8.84 -57.61 -17.67
CA GLU A 294 7.46 -57.40 -17.17
C GLU A 294 6.97 -55.95 -17.31
N TRP A 295 7.73 -55.05 -17.92
CA TRP A 295 7.39 -53.63 -18.08
C TRP A 295 7.01 -53.33 -19.54
N ASP A 296 5.76 -53.56 -19.90
CA ASP A 296 5.25 -53.18 -21.22
C ASP A 296 4.95 -51.67 -21.26
N GLU A 297 5.45 -51.00 -22.30
CA GLU A 297 5.24 -49.56 -22.57
C GLU A 297 4.24 -49.33 -23.72
N SER A 298 3.76 -50.40 -24.34
CA SER A 298 2.77 -50.39 -25.42
C SER A 298 1.34 -50.66 -24.93
N GLU A 299 1.19 -51.16 -23.70
CA GLU A 299 -0.10 -51.19 -22.98
C GLU A 299 -0.59 -49.74 -22.80
N PRO A 300 -1.84 -49.41 -23.16
CA PRO A 300 -2.37 -48.05 -22.99
C PRO A 300 -2.67 -47.76 -21.52
N ALA A 301 -2.57 -46.48 -21.12
CA ALA A 301 -2.90 -46.03 -19.76
C ALA A 301 -4.35 -46.35 -19.35
N GLN A 302 -5.27 -46.34 -20.31
CA GLN A 302 -6.68 -46.66 -20.11
C GLN A 302 -7.20 -47.66 -21.13
N ILE A 303 -8.16 -48.47 -20.71
CA ILE A 303 -8.86 -49.51 -21.48
C ILE A 303 -10.38 -49.37 -21.32
N GLU A 304 -11.15 -49.84 -22.30
CA GLU A 304 -12.61 -49.84 -22.22
C GLU A 304 -13.12 -50.79 -21.13
N ASP A 305 -14.03 -50.33 -20.26
CA ASP A 305 -14.61 -51.20 -19.21
C ASP A 305 -15.68 -52.15 -19.79
N VAL A 306 -15.23 -53.36 -20.09
CA VAL A 306 -16.06 -54.47 -20.59
C VAL A 306 -17.15 -54.90 -19.59
N ASN A 307 -17.07 -54.49 -18.31
CA ASN A 307 -18.07 -54.82 -17.30
C ASN A 307 -19.28 -53.86 -17.32
N VAL A 308 -19.14 -52.66 -17.88
CA VAL A 308 -20.21 -51.66 -17.93
C VAL A 308 -21.08 -51.90 -19.17
N VAL A 309 -22.28 -52.43 -18.94
CA VAL A 309 -23.30 -52.57 -19.99
C VAL A 309 -23.98 -51.22 -20.22
N LYS A 310 -24.24 -50.89 -21.49
CA LYS A 310 -25.00 -49.71 -21.92
C LYS A 310 -26.34 -49.57 -21.16
N PRO A 311 -26.65 -48.40 -20.56
CA PRO A 311 -27.90 -48.18 -19.86
C PRO A 311 -29.15 -48.25 -20.75
N ASP A 312 -30.22 -48.86 -20.23
CA ASP A 312 -31.55 -48.81 -20.85
C ASP A 312 -32.06 -47.36 -20.94
N GLY A 313 -32.49 -46.95 -22.13
CA GLY A 313 -32.98 -45.59 -22.41
C GLY A 313 -31.93 -44.61 -22.97
N TRP A 314 -30.72 -45.07 -23.29
CA TRP A 314 -29.74 -44.29 -24.06
C TRP A 314 -30.18 -44.08 -25.53
N LEU A 315 -30.03 -42.86 -26.06
CA LEU A 315 -30.53 -42.46 -27.38
C LEU A 315 -29.41 -42.31 -28.43
N ASP A 316 -29.05 -43.40 -29.12
CA ASP A 316 -27.89 -43.42 -30.04
C ASP A 316 -28.00 -42.42 -31.21
N ASN A 317 -29.21 -42.25 -31.75
CA ASN A 317 -29.46 -41.44 -32.96
C ASN A 317 -29.64 -39.95 -32.67
N GLU A 318 -29.77 -39.56 -31.40
CA GLU A 318 -29.92 -38.16 -30.99
C GLU A 318 -28.53 -37.56 -30.68
N PRO A 319 -28.18 -36.38 -31.20
CA PRO A 319 -26.91 -35.76 -30.88
C PRO A 319 -26.92 -35.25 -29.43
N LYS A 320 -25.79 -35.44 -28.73
CA LYS A 320 -25.59 -34.99 -27.33
C LYS A 320 -25.77 -33.47 -27.17
N PHE A 321 -25.45 -32.70 -28.21
CA PHE A 321 -25.65 -31.27 -28.28
C PHE A 321 -26.44 -30.90 -29.55
N ILE A 322 -27.29 -29.89 -29.45
CA ILE A 322 -28.03 -29.29 -30.58
C ILE A 322 -27.72 -27.79 -30.65
N PRO A 323 -27.76 -27.16 -31.84
CA PRO A 323 -27.69 -25.70 -31.94
C PRO A 323 -28.85 -25.05 -31.18
N ASP A 324 -28.58 -23.98 -30.43
CA ASP A 324 -29.57 -23.29 -29.61
C ASP A 324 -30.65 -22.62 -30.50
N PRO A 325 -31.94 -23.02 -30.40
CA PRO A 325 -33.03 -22.42 -31.18
C PRO A 325 -33.43 -21.02 -30.70
N GLN A 326 -32.80 -20.47 -29.64
CA GLN A 326 -32.98 -19.09 -29.18
C GLN A 326 -31.76 -18.19 -29.46
N ALA A 327 -30.65 -18.75 -29.95
CA ALA A 327 -29.50 -17.95 -30.35
C ALA A 327 -29.81 -17.16 -31.64
N VAL A 328 -29.51 -15.87 -31.62
CA VAL A 328 -29.67 -14.96 -32.76
C VAL A 328 -28.28 -14.45 -33.17
N LYS A 329 -28.00 -14.46 -34.48
CA LYS A 329 -26.75 -13.90 -35.02
C LYS A 329 -26.57 -12.43 -34.59
N PRO A 330 -25.44 -12.05 -34.00
CA PRO A 330 -25.15 -10.65 -33.66
C PRO A 330 -25.19 -9.74 -34.88
N GLY A 331 -25.76 -8.54 -34.74
CA GLY A 331 -25.97 -7.59 -35.85
C GLY A 331 -24.68 -6.94 -36.39
N ASP A 332 -23.59 -7.10 -35.67
CA ASP A 332 -22.23 -6.66 -35.95
C ASP A 332 -21.33 -7.76 -36.58
N TRP A 333 -21.80 -9.02 -36.60
CA TRP A 333 -21.04 -10.16 -37.12
C TRP A 333 -20.84 -10.11 -38.64
N ASN A 334 -19.57 -10.08 -39.08
CA ASN A 334 -19.18 -9.92 -40.48
C ASN A 334 -18.56 -11.20 -41.06
N GLU A 335 -19.28 -11.86 -41.96
CA GLU A 335 -18.89 -13.16 -42.53
C GLU A 335 -17.53 -13.16 -43.28
N ASP A 336 -17.08 -12.01 -43.79
CA ASP A 336 -15.77 -11.86 -44.47
C ASP A 336 -14.58 -11.74 -43.50
N MET A 337 -14.84 -11.39 -42.23
CA MET A 337 -13.81 -11.18 -41.19
C MET A 337 -13.86 -12.26 -40.09
N ASP A 338 -15.07 -12.64 -39.69
CA ASP A 338 -15.38 -13.49 -38.54
C ASP A 338 -15.79 -14.92 -38.94
N GLY A 339 -16.16 -15.13 -40.21
CA GLY A 339 -16.58 -16.41 -40.78
C GLY A 339 -18.11 -16.64 -40.79
N GLU A 340 -18.54 -17.79 -41.30
CA GLU A 340 -19.96 -18.19 -41.24
C GLU A 340 -20.40 -18.34 -39.78
N TRP A 341 -21.58 -17.79 -39.44
CA TRP A 341 -22.08 -17.83 -38.06
C TRP A 341 -22.78 -19.15 -37.77
N GLU A 342 -22.21 -19.95 -36.87
CA GLU A 342 -22.87 -21.10 -36.26
C GLU A 342 -23.48 -20.74 -34.90
N ALA A 343 -24.68 -21.25 -34.63
CA ALA A 343 -25.30 -21.07 -33.33
C ALA A 343 -24.58 -21.88 -32.23
N PRO A 344 -24.45 -21.36 -31.00
CA PRO A 344 -23.86 -22.08 -29.87
C PRO A 344 -24.62 -23.39 -29.62
N HIS A 345 -23.87 -24.45 -29.31
CA HIS A 345 -24.40 -25.79 -29.10
C HIS A 345 -24.76 -26.00 -27.63
N ILE A 346 -26.04 -26.25 -27.35
CA ILE A 346 -26.57 -26.56 -26.02
C ILE A 346 -26.76 -28.07 -25.84
N ALA A 347 -26.71 -28.56 -24.61
CA ALA A 347 -27.02 -29.96 -24.32
C ALA A 347 -28.49 -30.27 -24.69
N ASN A 348 -28.71 -31.33 -25.46
CA ASN A 348 -30.03 -31.68 -25.97
C ASN A 348 -30.95 -32.10 -24.79
N PRO A 349 -32.10 -31.44 -24.55
CA PRO A 349 -32.94 -31.68 -23.36
C PRO A 349 -33.64 -33.05 -23.34
N ALA A 350 -33.61 -33.81 -24.44
CA ALA A 350 -34.02 -35.22 -24.45
C ALA A 350 -33.01 -36.14 -23.73
N CYS A 351 -31.74 -35.72 -23.64
CA CYS A 351 -30.60 -36.56 -23.27
C CYS A 351 -30.40 -36.71 -21.75
N ARG A 352 -31.46 -37.15 -21.04
CA ARG A 352 -31.45 -37.31 -19.58
C ARG A 352 -30.61 -38.48 -19.06
N ILE A 353 -30.42 -39.51 -19.89
CA ILE A 353 -29.62 -40.71 -19.57
C ILE A 353 -28.33 -40.73 -20.39
N GLY A 354 -28.44 -40.46 -21.69
CA GLY A 354 -27.30 -40.26 -22.59
C GLY A 354 -27.74 -40.30 -24.06
N CYS A 355 -26.87 -39.78 -24.93
CA CYS A 355 -27.13 -39.55 -26.34
C CYS A 355 -25.86 -39.65 -27.19
N GLY A 356 -26.03 -39.91 -28.49
CA GLY A 356 -24.97 -40.20 -29.45
C GLY A 356 -24.46 -41.64 -29.33
N GLU A 357 -23.46 -42.01 -30.13
CA GLU A 357 -22.87 -43.36 -30.08
C GLU A 357 -22.36 -43.67 -28.65
N TRP A 358 -22.98 -44.66 -28.00
CA TRP A 358 -22.50 -45.15 -26.71
C TRP A 358 -21.14 -45.84 -26.87
N LYS A 359 -20.21 -45.49 -25.99
CA LYS A 359 -18.91 -46.17 -25.82
C LYS A 359 -18.76 -46.54 -24.35
N PRO A 360 -18.10 -47.68 -24.02
CA PRO A 360 -17.77 -47.99 -22.63
C PRO A 360 -16.98 -46.86 -21.98
N PRO A 361 -17.10 -46.64 -20.66
CA PRO A 361 -16.21 -45.74 -19.97
C PRO A 361 -14.77 -46.29 -20.04
N MET A 362 -13.80 -45.40 -20.16
CA MET A 362 -12.39 -45.75 -20.06
C MET A 362 -12.04 -45.89 -18.57
N ILE A 363 -11.40 -47.00 -18.20
CA ILE A 363 -10.86 -47.27 -16.88
C ILE A 363 -9.34 -47.44 -16.96
N ASP A 364 -8.63 -47.11 -15.89
CA ASP A 364 -7.18 -47.18 -15.86
C ASP A 364 -6.71 -48.64 -15.92
N ASN A 365 -5.72 -48.91 -16.78
CA ASN A 365 -5.25 -50.25 -17.09
C ASN A 365 -4.34 -50.78 -15.96
N PRO A 366 -4.71 -51.84 -15.22
CA PRO A 366 -3.90 -52.33 -14.09
C PRO A 366 -2.53 -52.89 -14.46
N LYS A 367 -2.23 -53.02 -15.77
CA LYS A 367 -0.91 -53.41 -16.28
C LYS A 367 -0.04 -52.25 -16.70
N TYR A 368 -0.61 -51.06 -16.91
CA TYR A 368 0.14 -49.90 -17.36
C TYR A 368 1.09 -49.44 -16.26
N LYS A 369 2.38 -49.31 -16.60
CA LYS A 369 3.44 -48.86 -15.69
C LYS A 369 4.09 -47.54 -16.14
N GLY A 370 3.64 -46.95 -17.25
CA GLY A 370 4.29 -45.79 -17.86
C GLY A 370 5.60 -46.14 -18.58
N ILE A 371 6.37 -45.11 -18.94
CA ILE A 371 7.70 -45.28 -19.54
C ILE A 371 8.70 -45.66 -18.44
N TRP A 372 9.47 -46.72 -18.64
CA TRP A 372 10.47 -47.14 -17.67
C TRP A 372 11.64 -46.14 -17.63
N ARG A 373 11.91 -45.59 -16.45
CA ARG A 373 13.09 -44.77 -16.17
C ARG A 373 14.02 -45.54 -15.22
N PRO A 374 15.34 -45.63 -15.52
CA PRO A 374 16.30 -46.25 -14.60
C PRO A 374 16.39 -45.47 -13.28
N PRO A 375 16.75 -46.12 -12.16
CA PRO A 375 16.99 -45.43 -10.89
C PRO A 375 18.18 -44.47 -11.02
N MET A 376 18.11 -43.34 -10.30
CA MET A 376 19.17 -42.34 -10.26
C MET A 376 20.17 -42.68 -9.14
N ILE A 377 21.41 -42.97 -9.50
CA ILE A 377 22.53 -43.21 -8.58
C ILE A 377 23.39 -41.95 -8.42
N ASP A 378 24.08 -41.83 -7.29
CA ASP A 378 25.04 -40.75 -7.08
C ASP A 378 26.23 -40.91 -8.04
N ASN A 379 26.62 -39.83 -8.71
CA ASN A 379 27.58 -39.86 -9.81
C ASN A 379 29.03 -39.98 -9.31
N PRO A 380 29.79 -41.03 -9.67
CA PRO A 380 31.18 -41.19 -9.24
C PRO A 380 32.12 -40.09 -9.74
N ASP A 381 31.81 -39.47 -10.88
CA ASP A 381 32.64 -38.47 -11.56
C ASP A 381 32.22 -37.02 -11.26
N TYR A 382 31.29 -36.82 -10.31
CA TYR A 382 30.83 -35.50 -9.86
C TYR A 382 31.94 -34.72 -9.17
N GLN A 383 32.36 -33.62 -9.80
CA GLN A 383 33.49 -32.79 -9.35
C GLN A 383 33.05 -31.57 -8.52
N GLY A 384 31.74 -31.40 -8.30
CA GLY A 384 31.15 -30.19 -7.73
C GLY A 384 30.54 -29.29 -8.81
N ILE A 385 29.84 -28.24 -8.41
CA ILE A 385 29.48 -27.15 -9.32
C ILE A 385 30.78 -26.41 -9.69
N TRP A 386 31.03 -26.19 -10.98
CA TRP A 386 32.23 -25.50 -11.43
C TRP A 386 32.16 -24.01 -11.11
N SER A 387 33.30 -23.44 -10.72
CA SER A 387 33.51 -22.00 -10.60
C SER A 387 34.86 -21.63 -11.22
N PRO A 388 34.98 -20.44 -11.84
CA PRO A 388 36.26 -19.99 -12.38
C PRO A 388 37.30 -19.81 -11.27
N ARG A 389 38.58 -19.93 -11.61
CA ARG A 389 39.67 -19.57 -10.69
C ARG A 389 39.55 -18.11 -10.26
N LYS A 390 39.86 -17.86 -8.99
CA LYS A 390 39.99 -16.50 -8.48
C LYS A 390 41.38 -15.94 -8.76
N ILE A 391 41.41 -14.72 -9.32
CA ILE A 391 42.62 -13.95 -9.61
C ILE A 391 42.60 -12.63 -8.83
N PRO A 392 43.76 -12.09 -8.42
CA PRO A 392 43.83 -10.78 -7.79
C PRO A 392 43.26 -9.69 -8.71
N ASN A 393 42.34 -8.90 -8.17
CA ASN A 393 41.64 -7.87 -8.95
C ASN A 393 42.61 -6.69 -9.27
N PRO A 394 42.89 -6.38 -10.54
CA PRO A 394 43.81 -5.29 -10.90
C PRO A 394 43.30 -3.91 -10.47
N ASP A 395 41.99 -3.73 -10.47
CA ASP A 395 41.33 -2.46 -10.12
C ASP A 395 41.15 -2.29 -8.61
N TYR A 396 41.40 -3.34 -7.81
CA TYR A 396 41.28 -3.33 -6.34
C TYR A 396 41.89 -2.10 -5.67
N PHE A 397 41.06 -1.35 -4.95
CA PHE A 397 41.48 -0.25 -4.08
C PHE A 397 40.81 -0.40 -2.71
N GLU A 398 41.37 0.32 -1.75
CA GLU A 398 40.90 0.36 -0.36
C GLU A 398 40.79 1.84 0.02
N ASP A 399 39.58 2.38 -0.04
CA ASP A 399 39.21 3.62 0.62
C ASP A 399 38.73 3.30 2.04
N VAL A 400 39.07 4.20 2.96
CA VAL A 400 38.82 4.10 4.40
C VAL A 400 37.84 5.19 4.85
N HIS A 401 37.75 6.31 4.11
CA HIS A 401 36.93 7.48 4.47
C HIS A 401 36.07 8.01 3.31
N PRO A 402 35.11 7.20 2.82
CA PRO A 402 34.23 7.57 1.72
C PRO A 402 33.34 8.80 1.97
N PHE A 403 33.21 9.28 3.21
CA PHE A 403 32.56 10.55 3.52
C PHE A 403 33.17 11.74 2.77
N LEU A 404 34.45 11.67 2.33
CA LEU A 404 35.15 12.71 1.58
C LEU A 404 34.72 12.80 0.10
N LEU A 405 33.41 13.03 -0.10
CA LEU A 405 32.76 13.21 -1.40
C LEU A 405 33.05 14.57 -2.04
N THR A 406 32.68 14.72 -3.31
CA THR A 406 32.77 16.01 -4.02
C THR A 406 31.88 17.08 -3.38
N SER A 407 32.42 18.27 -3.15
CA SER A 407 31.65 19.43 -2.68
C SER A 407 30.44 19.73 -3.58
N PHE A 408 29.38 20.31 -3.01
CA PHE A 408 28.16 20.65 -3.74
C PHE A 408 27.74 22.10 -3.47
N ARG A 409 27.05 22.71 -4.45
CA ARG A 409 26.80 24.16 -4.48
C ARG A 409 25.37 24.57 -4.85
N ALA A 410 24.57 23.66 -5.38
CA ALA A 410 23.15 23.91 -5.61
C ALA A 410 22.31 22.71 -5.16
N ILE A 411 21.03 22.95 -4.86
CA ILE A 411 20.01 21.93 -4.70
C ILE A 411 19.13 21.94 -5.95
N GLY A 412 18.72 20.77 -6.43
CA GLY A 412 17.86 20.62 -7.60
C GLY A 412 16.81 19.54 -7.42
N LEU A 413 15.60 19.82 -7.88
CA LEU A 413 14.52 18.84 -8.06
C LEU A 413 14.47 18.52 -9.56
N GLU A 414 14.90 17.32 -9.95
CA GLU A 414 14.76 16.81 -11.33
C GLU A 414 13.92 15.54 -11.26
N LEU A 415 12.65 15.69 -11.61
CA LEU A 415 11.59 14.74 -11.29
C LEU A 415 10.74 14.43 -12.51
N TRP A 416 10.31 13.17 -12.59
CA TRP A 416 9.23 12.74 -13.45
C TRP A 416 8.10 12.19 -12.57
N SER A 417 6.85 12.53 -12.89
CA SER A 417 5.67 12.06 -12.18
C SER A 417 4.45 11.93 -13.09
N MET A 418 3.66 10.89 -12.86
CA MET A 418 2.33 10.70 -13.44
C MET A 418 1.25 11.48 -12.68
N THR A 419 1.43 11.73 -11.38
CA THR A 419 0.49 12.49 -10.54
C THR A 419 0.89 13.96 -10.39
N SER A 420 -0.09 14.81 -10.12
CA SER A 420 0.10 16.24 -9.84
C SER A 420 -0.02 16.51 -8.33
N ASP A 421 0.26 17.75 -7.97
CA ASP A 421 0.06 18.33 -6.64
C ASP A 421 0.93 17.69 -5.55
N ILE A 422 2.10 17.18 -5.93
CA ILE A 422 3.19 16.90 -4.99
C ILE A 422 3.70 18.25 -4.46
N TYR A 423 3.61 18.44 -3.16
CA TYR A 423 3.98 19.67 -2.43
C TYR A 423 5.32 19.44 -1.71
N PHE A 424 6.21 20.42 -1.81
CA PHE A 424 7.54 20.42 -1.19
C PHE A 424 7.76 21.69 -0.37
N ASP A 425 8.31 21.58 0.84
CA ASP A 425 8.58 22.75 1.69
C ASP A 425 9.70 22.53 2.73
N ASN A 426 10.06 23.59 3.47
CA ASN A 426 10.96 23.62 4.63
C ASN A 426 12.34 22.98 4.40
N PHE A 427 12.86 23.13 3.19
CA PHE A 427 14.22 22.73 2.83
C PHE A 427 15.25 23.40 3.74
N ILE A 428 16.08 22.61 4.41
CA ILE A 428 17.25 23.08 5.19
C ILE A 428 18.47 22.20 4.94
N ILE A 429 19.64 22.84 4.84
CA ILE A 429 20.95 22.17 4.79
C ILE A 429 21.86 22.78 5.86
N CYS A 430 22.32 21.97 6.80
CA CYS A 430 23.13 22.38 7.95
C CYS A 430 24.12 21.28 8.40
N SER A 431 24.82 21.48 9.53
CA SER A 431 25.79 20.54 10.09
C SER A 431 25.55 20.20 11.58
N GLU A 432 24.51 20.74 12.20
CA GLU A 432 24.18 20.52 13.62
C GLU A 432 22.74 20.01 13.70
N LYS A 433 22.52 18.81 14.25
CA LYS A 433 21.20 18.17 14.25
C LYS A 433 20.19 19.00 15.04
N GLU A 434 20.65 19.67 16.07
CA GLU A 434 19.88 20.58 16.91
C GLU A 434 19.33 21.77 16.11
N ILE A 435 19.96 22.20 15.00
CA ILE A 435 19.40 23.23 14.11
C ILE A 435 18.23 22.63 13.30
N ALA A 436 18.43 21.46 12.68
CA ALA A 436 17.41 20.78 11.89
C ALA A 436 16.19 20.36 12.73
N ASP A 437 16.41 19.86 13.95
CA ASP A 437 15.34 19.48 14.89
C ASP A 437 14.51 20.68 15.37
N ARG A 438 15.16 21.84 15.61
CA ARG A 438 14.44 23.08 15.93
C ARG A 438 13.69 23.64 14.72
N TRP A 439 14.25 23.51 13.52
CA TRP A 439 13.58 23.89 12.27
C TRP A 439 12.34 23.00 11.99
N ALA A 440 12.47 21.69 12.22
CA ALA A 440 11.34 20.75 12.17
C ALA A 440 10.24 21.12 13.16
N ALA A 441 10.60 21.47 14.40
CA ALA A 441 9.64 21.85 15.44
C ALA A 441 8.95 23.21 15.17
N ASP A 442 9.70 24.21 14.68
CA ASP A 442 9.17 25.54 14.32
C ASP A 442 8.31 25.48 13.02
N GLY A 443 8.57 24.53 12.10
CA GLY A 443 7.85 24.31 10.83
C GLY A 443 6.88 23.11 10.87
N TRP A 444 7.29 21.98 10.29
CA TRP A 444 6.55 20.69 10.23
C TRP A 444 5.73 20.36 11.49
N GLY A 445 6.29 20.55 12.69
CA GLY A 445 5.64 20.29 13.96
C GLY A 445 4.33 21.07 14.15
N LEU A 446 4.24 22.31 13.65
CA LEU A 446 2.98 23.08 13.65
C LEU A 446 1.96 22.51 12.67
N LYS A 447 2.41 22.04 11.49
CA LYS A 447 1.56 21.43 10.48
C LYS A 447 0.92 20.15 11.02
N ILE A 448 1.72 19.28 11.62
CA ILE A 448 1.27 18.04 12.27
C ILE A 448 0.34 18.32 13.48
N MET A 449 0.57 19.40 14.25
CA MET A 449 -0.39 19.79 15.30
C MET A 449 -1.76 20.22 14.73
N VAL A 450 -1.78 20.96 13.64
CA VAL A 450 -3.02 21.36 12.95
C VAL A 450 -3.70 20.16 12.30
N GLU A 451 -2.94 19.27 11.65
CA GLU A 451 -3.42 18.04 11.04
C GLU A 451 -4.10 17.13 12.09
N ASN A 452 -3.41 16.83 13.20
CA ASN A 452 -3.96 16.01 14.29
C ASN A 452 -5.15 16.67 15.03
N ALA A 453 -5.27 18.00 15.02
CA ALA A 453 -6.43 18.70 15.56
C ALA A 453 -7.64 18.69 14.60
N ASN A 454 -7.37 18.68 13.29
CA ASN A 454 -8.39 18.58 12.24
C ASN A 454 -8.89 17.15 12.06
N GLU A 455 -8.06 16.13 12.31
CA GLU A 455 -8.42 14.73 12.18
C GLU A 455 -9.81 14.46 12.79
N PRO A 456 -10.67 13.71 12.09
CA PRO A 456 -11.98 13.38 12.60
C PRO A 456 -11.81 12.38 13.76
N THR A 457 -11.71 12.91 14.98
CA THR A 457 -11.73 12.17 16.25
C THR A 457 -12.80 11.08 16.17
N VAL A 458 -12.58 9.90 16.77
CA VAL A 458 -13.49 8.73 16.64
C VAL A 458 -14.97 9.10 16.84
N PHE A 459 -15.29 10.04 17.73
CA PHE A 459 -16.64 10.61 17.89
C PHE A 459 -17.21 11.27 16.62
N LYS A 460 -16.45 12.11 15.90
CA LYS A 460 -16.85 12.70 14.60
C LYS A 460 -17.11 11.58 13.58
N GLN A 461 -16.22 10.59 13.46
CA GLN A 461 -16.41 9.45 12.55
C GLN A 461 -17.69 8.66 12.85
N LEU A 462 -17.95 8.36 14.13
CA LEU A 462 -19.18 7.69 14.57
C LEU A 462 -20.43 8.54 14.25
N ILE A 463 -20.39 9.86 14.47
CA ILE A 463 -21.50 10.76 14.14
C ILE A 463 -21.77 10.75 12.63
N THR A 464 -20.76 10.97 11.79
CA THR A 464 -20.93 10.97 10.31
C THR A 464 -21.41 9.62 9.80
N ALA A 465 -20.89 8.50 10.32
CA ALA A 465 -21.39 7.17 9.97
C ALA A 465 -22.87 6.98 10.33
N ALA A 466 -23.34 7.56 11.44
CA ALA A 466 -24.73 7.51 11.86
C ALA A 466 -25.64 8.53 11.14
N GLU A 467 -25.08 9.58 10.54
CA GLU A 467 -25.79 10.44 9.58
C GLU A 467 -26.02 9.72 8.24
N GLU A 468 -25.00 9.02 7.72
CA GLU A 468 -25.17 8.13 6.55
C GLU A 468 -26.12 6.96 6.83
N ARG A 469 -26.09 6.41 8.05
CA ARG A 469 -26.84 5.22 8.46
C ARG A 469 -27.63 5.47 9.75
N PRO A 470 -28.84 6.08 9.66
CA PRO A 470 -29.63 6.48 10.83
C PRO A 470 -29.96 5.39 11.86
N TRP A 471 -29.87 4.11 11.50
CA TRP A 471 -30.04 2.98 12.43
C TRP A 471 -28.87 2.82 13.41
N LEU A 472 -27.67 3.32 13.09
CA LEU A 472 -26.51 3.30 14.00
C LEU A 472 -26.76 4.15 15.25
N TRP A 473 -27.54 5.23 15.18
CA TRP A 473 -27.97 6.00 16.36
C TRP A 473 -28.71 5.13 17.38
N ILE A 474 -29.55 4.19 16.92
CA ILE A 474 -30.27 3.25 17.79
C ILE A 474 -29.28 2.33 18.50
N ILE A 475 -28.25 1.86 17.78
CA ILE A 475 -27.19 1.02 18.35
C ILE A 475 -26.37 1.82 19.37
N TYR A 476 -25.92 3.05 19.06
CA TYR A 476 -25.14 3.85 20.00
C TYR A 476 -25.92 4.24 21.25
N LEU A 477 -27.22 4.52 21.12
CA LEU A 477 -28.12 4.71 22.28
C LEU A 477 -28.27 3.42 23.11
N ALA A 478 -28.25 2.24 22.48
CA ALA A 478 -28.32 0.95 23.17
C ALA A 478 -26.99 0.49 23.79
N THR A 479 -25.83 0.79 23.18
CA THR A 479 -24.51 0.34 23.63
C THR A 479 -23.80 1.32 24.55
N VAL A 480 -24.03 2.63 24.39
CA VAL A 480 -23.44 3.68 25.23
C VAL A 480 -24.49 4.34 26.12
N GLY A 481 -25.63 4.73 25.55
CA GLY A 481 -26.70 5.43 26.28
C GLY A 481 -27.32 4.59 27.41
N LEU A 482 -27.63 3.32 27.16
CA LEU A 482 -28.23 2.42 28.15
C LEU A 482 -27.27 2.14 29.34
N PRO A 483 -26.00 1.76 29.15
CA PRO A 483 -25.05 1.62 30.25
C PRO A 483 -24.80 2.93 31.00
N ALA A 484 -24.67 4.07 30.31
CA ALA A 484 -24.52 5.37 30.96
C ALA A 484 -25.74 5.74 31.82
N ALA A 485 -26.96 5.46 31.34
CA ALA A 485 -28.19 5.67 32.11
C ALA A 485 -28.31 4.73 33.32
N LEU A 486 -27.88 3.47 33.20
CA LEU A 486 -27.83 2.51 34.32
C LEU A 486 -26.80 2.95 35.38
N ILE A 487 -25.60 3.36 34.97
CA ILE A 487 -24.56 3.91 35.85
C ILE A 487 -25.06 5.16 36.56
N ALA A 488 -25.63 6.13 35.83
CA ALA A 488 -26.20 7.34 36.41
C ALA A 488 -27.34 7.02 37.41
N SER A 489 -28.22 6.05 37.09
CA SER A 489 -29.30 5.59 37.97
C SER A 489 -28.78 4.95 39.28
N PHE A 490 -27.64 4.27 39.23
CA PHE A 490 -26.97 3.71 40.42
C PHE A 490 -26.18 4.76 41.21
N CYS A 491 -25.53 5.71 40.53
CA CYS A 491 -24.69 6.74 41.13
C CYS A 491 -25.47 7.96 41.66
N TRP A 492 -26.72 8.18 41.24
CA TRP A 492 -27.57 9.23 41.82
C TRP A 492 -27.95 8.90 43.27
N PRO A 493 -27.56 9.71 44.27
CA PRO A 493 -27.84 9.40 45.66
C PRO A 493 -29.34 9.44 45.97
N ARG A 494 -29.93 8.25 46.19
CA ARG A 494 -31.33 8.10 46.65
C ARG A 494 -31.54 8.90 47.95
N LYS A 495 -32.24 10.04 47.86
CA LYS A 495 -32.54 10.90 49.01
C LYS A 495 -33.40 10.16 50.05
N VAL A 496 -32.75 9.60 51.07
CA VAL A 496 -33.40 8.92 52.21
C VAL A 496 -34.25 9.93 52.98
N LYS A 497 -35.57 9.82 52.87
CA LYS A 497 -36.54 10.69 53.57
C LYS A 497 -36.60 10.37 55.07
N LYS A 498 -35.64 10.87 55.85
CA LYS A 498 -35.83 11.01 57.30
C LYS A 498 -36.91 12.08 57.55
N LYS A 499 -38.02 11.67 58.18
CA LYS A 499 -38.91 12.62 58.86
C LYS A 499 -38.24 13.08 60.14
N TYR A 500 -38.19 14.38 60.36
CA TYR A 500 -38.14 14.97 61.70
C TYR A 500 -39.32 15.94 61.84
N VAL A 501 -39.71 16.22 63.08
CA VAL A 501 -40.84 17.11 63.40
C VAL A 501 -40.27 18.38 64.00
N ASP A 502 -40.29 19.46 63.23
CA ASP A 502 -40.10 20.81 63.75
C ASP A 502 -41.48 21.43 64.02
N ALA A 503 -41.61 22.06 65.18
CA ALA A 503 -42.84 22.67 65.63
C ALA A 503 -42.59 24.10 66.09
N GLU A 504 -42.87 25.08 65.23
CA GLU A 504 -43.15 26.44 65.69
C GLU A 504 -44.02 27.25 64.71
N TYR A 505 -44.71 28.25 65.27
CA TYR A 505 -45.46 29.33 64.62
C TYR A 505 -46.79 29.05 63.88
N LYS A 506 -47.53 30.16 63.67
CA LYS A 506 -48.99 30.31 63.45
C LYS A 506 -49.37 30.10 61.98
N LYS A 507 -50.41 29.29 61.67
CA LYS A 507 -51.86 29.63 61.54
C LYS A 507 -52.21 30.68 60.46
N THR A 508 -53.31 30.59 59.70
CA THR A 508 -54.27 29.51 59.29
C THR A 508 -55.02 30.05 58.03
N ASP A 509 -55.91 29.34 57.31
CA ASP A 509 -57.36 29.24 57.60
C ASP A 509 -58.14 28.40 56.56
N ILE A 510 -59.11 27.59 57.05
CA ILE A 510 -60.51 27.41 56.55
C ILE A 510 -60.71 26.78 55.13
N CYS A 511 -61.58 25.78 54.86
CA CYS A 511 -62.68 25.15 55.62
C CYS A 511 -62.89 23.62 55.32
N LYS A 512 -64.05 23.07 55.75
CA LYS A 512 -64.54 21.65 55.69
C LYS A 512 -66.11 21.69 55.72
N PRO A 513 -66.92 20.58 55.77
CA PRO A 513 -66.72 19.13 55.48
C PRO A 513 -67.92 18.43 54.71
N GLN A 514 -67.94 17.07 54.69
CA GLN A 514 -69.13 16.15 54.73
C GLN A 514 -69.99 15.88 53.45
N THR A 515 -70.60 14.69 53.16
CA THR A 515 -70.64 13.32 53.77
C THR A 515 -71.10 12.21 52.76
N LYS A 516 -70.96 10.90 53.12
CA LYS A 516 -71.49 9.63 52.49
C LYS A 516 -70.75 9.12 51.23
N GLY A 517 -70.71 7.81 50.89
CA GLY A 517 -71.01 6.60 51.70
C GLY A 517 -71.32 5.30 50.90
N ALA A 518 -70.37 4.35 50.85
CA ALA A 518 -70.45 2.88 50.56
C ALA A 518 -71.10 2.33 49.25
N LEU A 519 -70.34 1.51 48.48
CA LEU A 519 -70.54 0.04 48.36
C LEU A 519 -69.30 -0.67 47.71
N GLU A 520 -69.42 -1.93 47.28
CA GLU A 520 -68.32 -2.89 47.04
C GLU A 520 -68.09 -3.31 45.57
N GLN A 521 -66.88 -3.86 45.33
CA GLN A 521 -66.39 -4.77 44.27
C GLN A 521 -66.52 -4.46 42.75
N GLU A 522 -65.33 -4.57 42.12
CA GLU A 522 -65.03 -5.24 40.84
C GLU A 522 -65.31 -4.61 39.45
N VAL A 523 -64.20 -4.54 38.68
CA VAL A 523 -64.06 -4.90 37.26
C VAL A 523 -64.50 -3.90 36.15
N LYS A 524 -63.46 -3.47 35.39
CA LYS A 524 -63.42 -3.08 33.95
C LYS A 524 -64.10 -1.78 33.43
N GLU A 525 -63.38 -1.22 32.45
CA GLU A 525 -63.83 -0.66 31.16
C GLU A 525 -64.97 0.37 31.05
N GLU A 526 -64.52 1.61 30.84
CA GLU A 526 -64.83 2.41 29.63
C GLU A 526 -66.22 3.12 29.53
N LYS A 527 -66.34 3.95 28.48
CA LYS A 527 -67.55 4.62 27.97
C LYS A 527 -68.01 5.84 28.82
N GLU A 528 -68.84 6.76 28.31
CA GLU A 528 -69.79 6.63 27.20
C GLU A 528 -70.12 7.96 26.49
N LYS A 529 -70.49 7.87 25.19
CA LYS A 529 -71.67 8.48 24.49
C LYS A 529 -71.42 8.51 22.97
N ILE A 530 -72.37 8.19 22.07
CA ILE A 530 -73.78 7.75 22.20
C ILE A 530 -74.14 6.87 20.96
N ALA A 531 -75.20 6.06 21.02
CA ALA A 531 -75.64 5.17 19.93
C ALA A 531 -76.77 5.77 19.04
N LEU A 532 -77.04 5.20 17.84
CA LEU A 532 -78.28 4.44 17.54
C LEU A 532 -78.40 3.92 16.06
N GLU A 533 -78.46 2.59 15.89
CA GLU A 533 -79.16 1.72 14.89
C GLU A 533 -79.35 1.98 13.35
N LYS A 534 -78.95 0.93 12.57
CA LYS A 534 -79.68 0.21 11.47
C LYS A 534 -79.94 0.88 10.09
N PRO A 535 -80.26 0.11 9.01
CA PRO A 535 -80.30 -1.36 8.80
C PRO A 535 -79.41 -1.87 7.61
N ALA A 536 -79.68 -3.09 7.12
CA ALA A 536 -79.07 -3.79 5.96
C ALA A 536 -79.76 -3.37 4.61
N ASP A 537 -79.50 -3.91 3.40
CA ASP A 537 -78.88 -5.17 2.87
C ASP A 537 -77.89 -4.84 1.69
N VAL A 538 -77.42 -5.68 0.73
CA VAL A 538 -77.78 -7.02 0.19
C VAL A 538 -76.57 -7.71 -0.54
N GLU A 539 -76.82 -8.61 -1.51
CA GLU A 539 -75.92 -9.58 -2.19
C GLU A 539 -75.33 -9.05 -3.54
N GLU A 540 -74.44 -9.68 -4.33
CA GLU A 540 -74.16 -11.10 -4.70
C GLU A 540 -72.63 -11.43 -4.74
N GLU A 541 -72.15 -12.51 -4.09
CA GLU A 541 -71.71 -13.84 -4.64
C GLU A 541 -70.26 -13.93 -5.22
N LYS A 542 -69.47 -15.03 -5.11
CA LYS A 542 -69.61 -16.36 -4.44
C LYS A 542 -68.24 -17.04 -4.14
N LYS A 543 -68.14 -17.67 -2.96
CA LYS A 543 -67.51 -18.97 -2.52
C LYS A 543 -66.45 -19.74 -3.38
N GLN A 544 -65.57 -20.62 -2.85
CA GLN A 544 -65.04 -21.00 -1.50
C GLN A 544 -64.00 -22.17 -1.66
N SER A 545 -63.43 -22.72 -0.56
CA SER A 545 -62.58 -23.95 -0.40
C SER A 545 -61.05 -23.79 -0.58
N ASP A 546 -60.14 -24.50 0.11
CA ASP A 546 -60.27 -25.38 1.31
C ASP A 546 -58.98 -25.44 2.17
N SER A 547 -58.91 -26.28 3.22
CA SER A 547 -57.85 -26.29 4.27
C SER A 547 -57.16 -27.65 4.51
N GLU A 548 -55.88 -27.66 4.93
CA GLU A 548 -55.13 -28.65 5.77
C GLU A 548 -53.69 -28.06 6.05
N VAL A 549 -52.98 -28.11 7.21
CA VAL A 549 -52.68 -29.14 8.26
C VAL A 549 -51.51 -30.06 7.83
N LEU A 550 -50.40 -30.28 8.58
CA LEU A 550 -49.85 -29.75 9.85
C LEU A 550 -48.37 -30.22 10.05
N GLU A 551 -47.60 -29.57 10.95
CA GLU A 551 -46.44 -30.08 11.74
C GLU A 551 -45.14 -30.64 11.08
N LYS A 552 -43.97 -30.18 11.57
CA LYS A 552 -42.95 -31.06 12.20
C LYS A 552 -41.82 -30.38 13.00
N GLU A 553 -41.47 -31.06 14.09
CA GLU A 553 -40.28 -30.99 14.99
C GLU A 553 -39.08 -31.80 14.40
N ASP A 554 -37.82 -31.78 14.88
CA ASP A 554 -36.99 -30.85 15.73
C ASP A 554 -35.52 -31.41 15.77
N GLU A 555 -34.57 -30.67 16.37
CA GLU A 555 -33.18 -31.00 16.82
C GLU A 555 -32.08 -31.50 15.82
N GLY A 556 -30.83 -31.05 16.02
CA GLY A 556 -29.60 -31.77 15.62
C GLY A 556 -28.41 -30.96 15.05
N GLU A 557 -27.33 -30.79 15.84
CA GLU A 557 -25.97 -30.36 15.40
C GLU A 557 -25.14 -31.56 14.84
N PRO A 558 -23.88 -31.44 14.33
CA PRO A 558 -23.03 -30.25 14.12
C PRO A 558 -22.37 -30.15 12.71
N GLU A 559 -21.60 -29.07 12.48
CA GLU A 559 -20.60 -28.98 11.40
C GLU A 559 -19.19 -29.39 11.90
N GLU A 560 -18.41 -30.11 11.07
CA GLU A 560 -16.94 -30.12 11.19
C GLU A 560 -16.27 -30.56 9.87
N LYS A 561 -15.25 -29.80 9.43
CA LYS A 561 -14.13 -30.22 8.53
C LYS A 561 -14.47 -30.62 7.07
N SER A 562 -13.55 -30.56 6.11
CA SER A 562 -12.29 -29.79 5.95
C SER A 562 -11.76 -30.06 4.54
N GLU A 563 -11.21 -29.05 3.85
CA GLU A 563 -10.44 -29.28 2.61
C GLU A 563 -9.07 -28.61 2.73
N GLU A 564 -8.07 -29.43 3.07
CA GLU A 564 -6.64 -29.17 2.82
C GLU A 564 -6.17 -30.01 1.62
N GLU A 565 -5.10 -29.52 1.03
CA GLU A 565 -4.29 -30.01 -0.09
C GLU A 565 -4.26 -31.54 -0.35
N ILE A 566 -4.38 -31.92 -1.63
CA ILE A 566 -3.65 -33.06 -2.19
C ILE A 566 -2.96 -32.59 -3.49
N GLU A 567 -1.63 -32.74 -3.52
CA GLU A 567 -0.81 -32.46 -4.70
C GLU A 567 -0.99 -33.50 -5.80
N ILE A 568 -0.73 -33.12 -7.06
CA ILE A 568 -0.28 -34.09 -8.08
C ILE A 568 1.06 -33.60 -8.62
N ILE A 569 2.14 -34.27 -8.18
CA ILE A 569 3.48 -34.13 -8.72
C ILE A 569 3.71 -35.28 -9.71
N GLU A 570 3.89 -34.94 -10.99
CA GLU A 570 4.82 -35.68 -11.87
C GLU A 570 5.60 -34.67 -12.71
N GLY A 571 6.84 -35.01 -13.04
CA GLY A 571 7.67 -34.19 -13.90
C GLY A 571 8.60 -35.01 -14.79
N GLN A 572 9.19 -34.35 -15.76
CA GLN A 572 10.65 -34.19 -15.75
C GLN A 572 11.11 -33.00 -16.61
N GLU A 573 12.39 -32.73 -16.47
CA GLU A 573 13.21 -31.86 -17.32
C GLU A 573 13.11 -32.26 -18.82
N GLU A 574 13.61 -31.49 -19.80
CA GLU A 574 14.69 -30.50 -19.75
C GLU A 574 14.57 -29.49 -20.91
N GLY A 575 15.13 -28.28 -20.79
CA GLY A 575 15.02 -27.28 -21.86
C GLY A 575 15.58 -25.88 -21.59
N ASN A 576 16.58 -25.74 -20.72
CA ASN A 576 17.04 -24.42 -20.29
C ASN A 576 17.84 -23.70 -21.41
N LYS A 577 17.31 -22.59 -21.96
CA LYS A 577 18.03 -21.72 -22.89
C LYS A 577 17.92 -20.25 -22.48
N SER A 578 19.06 -19.68 -22.15
CA SER A 578 19.24 -18.28 -21.75
C SER A 578 18.98 -17.31 -22.93
N ASN A 579 17.88 -16.56 -22.88
CA ASN A 579 17.72 -15.36 -23.70
C ASN A 579 18.43 -14.17 -23.04
N LYS A 580 19.75 -14.09 -23.24
CA LYS A 580 20.52 -12.87 -22.99
C LYS A 580 20.02 -11.78 -23.94
N SER A 581 19.51 -10.67 -23.40
CA SER A 581 19.06 -9.52 -24.18
C SER A 581 20.25 -8.80 -24.81
N GLY A 582 20.57 -9.14 -26.06
CA GLY A 582 21.57 -8.43 -26.86
C GLY A 582 20.96 -7.23 -27.58
N SER A 583 21.23 -6.02 -27.06
CA SER A 583 20.98 -4.77 -27.75
C SER A 583 22.23 -4.36 -28.54
N GLU A 584 22.27 -4.67 -29.83
CA GLU A 584 23.38 -4.31 -30.74
C GLU A 584 22.87 -3.42 -31.90
N ASP A 585 22.56 -2.16 -31.59
CA ASP A 585 22.37 -1.10 -32.60
C ASP A 585 23.71 -0.38 -32.89
N GLU A 586 24.69 -1.10 -33.47
CA GLU A 586 25.84 -0.46 -34.10
C GLU A 586 25.48 0.02 -35.52
N MET A 587 25.36 1.33 -35.70
CA MET A 587 25.31 1.93 -37.05
C MET A 587 26.60 1.63 -37.82
N LYS A 588 26.46 1.14 -39.06
CA LYS A 588 27.54 1.16 -40.06
C LYS A 588 27.03 1.74 -41.37
N GLU A 589 27.60 2.88 -41.75
CA GLU A 589 27.38 3.49 -43.06
C GLU A 589 28.04 2.64 -44.17
N ALA A 590 27.36 2.52 -45.31
CA ALA A 590 27.96 2.11 -46.58
C ALA A 590 27.14 2.69 -47.74
N ASP A 591 27.83 3.11 -48.80
CA ASP A 591 27.35 4.06 -49.80
C ASP A 591 26.65 3.41 -51.03
N GLU A 592 26.20 4.26 -51.98
CA GLU A 592 25.41 3.98 -53.18
C GLU A 592 25.71 2.69 -54.01
N GLY A 593 24.65 2.10 -54.62
CA GLY A 593 24.78 0.99 -55.58
C GLY A 593 23.52 0.71 -56.44
N THR A 594 23.41 1.33 -57.62
CA THR A 594 22.24 1.27 -58.54
C THR A 594 21.79 -0.13 -59.01
N GLY A 595 20.46 -0.39 -59.05
CA GLY A 595 19.89 -1.58 -59.72
C GLY A 595 18.36 -1.54 -59.95
N SER A 596 17.90 -1.55 -61.21
CA SER A 596 16.48 -1.46 -61.63
C SER A 596 15.73 -2.81 -61.63
N GLY A 597 14.43 -2.85 -61.29
CA GLY A 597 13.63 -4.09 -61.39
C GLY A 597 12.20 -4.06 -60.81
N GLY A 598 11.22 -3.46 -61.51
CA GLY A 598 9.89 -3.13 -60.96
C GLY A 598 8.90 -4.26 -60.62
N GLY A 599 7.80 -3.88 -59.95
CA GLY A 599 6.60 -4.71 -59.73
C GLY A 599 5.97 -4.55 -58.32
N PRO A 600 4.71 -4.08 -58.17
CA PRO A 600 4.09 -3.90 -56.85
C PRO A 600 3.19 -5.08 -56.45
N THR A 601 3.47 -5.72 -55.31
CA THR A 601 2.56 -6.64 -54.61
C THR A 601 2.09 -6.02 -53.29
N LYS A 602 0.78 -6.02 -53.05
CA LYS A 602 0.19 -5.46 -51.82
C LYS A 602 0.22 -6.49 -50.70
N SER A 603 0.85 -6.17 -49.57
CA SER A 603 0.73 -6.94 -48.32
C SER A 603 -0.52 -6.50 -47.53
N ILE A 604 -1.30 -7.48 -47.06
CA ILE A 604 -2.51 -7.22 -46.26
C ILE A 604 -2.15 -7.28 -44.77
N ARG A 605 -2.43 -6.19 -44.05
CA ARG A 605 -2.06 -6.00 -42.64
C ARG A 605 -3.20 -6.45 -41.72
N LYS A 606 -3.19 -7.71 -41.26
CA LYS A 606 -4.13 -8.17 -40.23
C LYS A 606 -3.93 -7.40 -38.92
N ARG A 607 -5.02 -6.98 -38.29
CA ARG A 607 -5.05 -6.24 -37.01
C ARG A 607 -5.55 -7.19 -35.91
N ARG A 608 -4.82 -7.33 -34.81
CA ARG A 608 -5.35 -8.00 -33.60
C ARG A 608 -6.41 -7.10 -32.96
N VAL A 609 -7.53 -7.70 -32.56
CA VAL A 609 -8.54 -7.09 -31.68
C VAL A 609 -8.19 -7.48 -30.23
N ARG A 610 -8.60 -6.67 -29.25
CA ARG A 610 -8.44 -6.99 -27.82
C ARG A 610 -9.41 -8.11 -27.42
N LYS A 611 -9.04 -8.86 -26.39
CA LYS A 611 -10.04 -9.47 -25.50
C LYS A 611 -10.44 -8.42 -24.46
N ASP A 612 -11.73 -8.37 -24.17
CA ASP A 612 -12.22 -8.20 -22.81
C ASP A 612 -12.41 -9.61 -22.19
#